data_AF-A0A0J1JME0-F1
#
_entry.id   AF-A0A0J1JME0-F1
#
_cell.length_a   1.000
_cell.length_b   1.000
_cell.length_c   1.000
_cell.angle_alpha   90.00
_cell.angle_beta   90.00
_cell.angle_gamma   90.00
#
_symmetry.space_group_name_H-M   'P 1'
#
loop_
_entity.id
_entity.type
_entity.pdbx_description
1 polymer ?
#
loop_
_entity_poly.entity_id
_entity_poly.type
_entity_poly.pdbx_seq_one_letter_code
_entity_poly.pdbx_strand_id
1 'polypeptide(L)'
;MGRKAREKRLNKFWEQCQTDAKNATEAEKKQAASIFADLSKEHPVKRSEQFGRALNRVFDDFGDTLGGLVMVEFAKSEGVYRT
;
A
#
# COMPACT_ATOMS: atom_id res chain seq x y z
N MET A 1 -12.74 22.76 10.82
CA MET A 1 -12.74 22.47 9.36
C MET A 1 -11.61 21.51 8.90
N GLY A 2 -11.17 20.53 9.71
CA GLY A 2 -10.00 19.69 9.37
C GLY A 2 -10.28 18.32 8.72
N ARG A 3 -11.45 17.72 9.00
CA ARG A 3 -11.79 16.33 8.59
C ARG A 3 -11.92 16.18 7.06
N LYS A 4 -12.69 17.07 6.43
CA LYS A 4 -12.89 17.07 4.96
C LYS A 4 -11.58 17.24 4.18
N ALA A 5 -10.66 18.05 4.69
CA ALA A 5 -9.36 18.26 4.04
C ALA A 5 -8.46 17.01 4.13
N ARG A 6 -8.48 16.31 5.28
CA ARG A 6 -7.74 15.06 5.47
C ARG A 6 -8.28 13.95 4.58
N GLU A 7 -9.60 13.78 4.53
CA GLU A 7 -10.26 12.80 3.65
C GLU A 7 -9.91 13.05 2.18
N LYS A 8 -9.94 14.30 1.72
CA LYS A 8 -9.55 14.66 0.34
C LYS A 8 -8.10 14.28 0.02
N ARG A 9 -7.16 14.49 0.97
CA ARG A 9 -5.75 14.11 0.78
C ARG A 9 -5.56 12.59 0.71
N LEU A 10 -6.23 11.85 1.60
CA LEU A 10 -6.17 10.38 1.60
C LEU A 10 -6.76 9.79 0.33
N ASN A 11 -7.89 10.32 -0.15
CA ASN A 11 -8.49 9.88 -1.41
C ASN A 11 -7.55 10.14 -2.59
N LYS A 12 -6.96 11.34 -2.69
CA LYS A 12 -6.00 11.66 -3.75
C LYS A 12 -4.78 10.75 -3.71
N PHE A 13 -4.25 10.49 -2.52
CA PHE A 13 -3.14 9.57 -2.34
C PHE A 13 -3.51 8.15 -2.78
N TRP A 14 -4.71 7.68 -2.43
CA TRP A 14 -5.20 6.38 -2.85
C TRP A 14 -5.37 6.29 -4.38
N GLU A 15 -5.93 7.31 -5.01
CA GLU A 15 -6.03 7.41 -6.48
C GLU A 15 -4.65 7.33 -7.15
N GLN A 16 -3.64 7.96 -6.55
CA GLN A 16 -2.26 7.87 -7.04
C GLN A 16 -1.73 6.43 -6.95
N CYS A 17 -1.88 5.77 -5.81
CA CYS A 17 -1.47 4.37 -5.63
C CYS A 17 -2.13 3.44 -6.66
N GLN A 18 -3.41 3.65 -6.97
CA GLN A 18 -4.10 2.88 -8.00
C GLN A 18 -3.58 3.16 -9.41
N THR A 19 -3.25 4.41 -9.70
CA THR A 19 -2.69 4.81 -11.00
C THR A 19 -1.31 4.20 -11.19
N ASP A 20 -0.46 4.26 -10.16
CA ASP A 20 0.86 3.64 -10.16
C ASP A 20 0.73 2.12 -10.32
N ALA A 21 -0.24 1.49 -9.66
CA ALA A 21 -0.53 0.05 -9.85
C ALA A 21 -0.97 -0.33 -11.27
N LYS A 22 -1.70 0.55 -11.96
CA LYS A 22 -2.08 0.33 -13.36
C LYS A 22 -0.88 0.45 -14.29
N ASN A 23 -0.01 1.43 -14.04
CA ASN A 23 1.15 1.73 -14.88
C ASN A 23 2.40 0.90 -14.53
N ALA A 24 2.41 0.25 -13.37
CA ALA A 24 3.55 -0.55 -12.91
C ALA A 24 3.80 -1.75 -13.81
N THR A 25 5.09 -1.99 -14.04
CA THR A 25 5.60 -3.15 -14.74
C THR A 25 5.34 -4.44 -13.97
N GLU A 26 5.41 -5.58 -14.67
CA GLU A 26 5.28 -6.89 -14.01
C GLU A 26 6.38 -7.14 -12.97
N ALA A 27 7.58 -6.59 -13.19
CA ALA A 27 8.70 -6.69 -12.25
C ALA A 27 8.39 -5.98 -10.93
N GLU A 28 7.89 -4.73 -11.01
CA GLU A 28 7.50 -3.95 -9.83
C GLU A 28 6.33 -4.59 -9.08
N LYS A 29 5.34 -5.13 -9.79
CA LYS A 29 4.22 -5.86 -9.19
C LYS A 29 4.69 -7.11 -8.45
N LYS A 30 5.60 -7.90 -9.04
CA LYS A 30 6.21 -9.06 -8.37
C LYS A 30 7.01 -8.65 -7.14
N GLN A 31 7.79 -7.58 -7.24
CA GLN A 31 8.57 -7.08 -6.11
C GLN A 31 7.67 -6.63 -4.96
N ALA A 32 6.62 -5.84 -5.26
CA ALA A 32 5.64 -5.42 -4.28
C ALA A 32 4.91 -6.59 -3.62
N ALA A 33 4.50 -7.60 -4.40
CA ALA A 33 3.89 -8.81 -3.86
C ALA A 33 4.84 -9.58 -2.94
N SER A 34 6.13 -9.66 -3.27
CA SER A 34 7.14 -10.28 -2.40
C SER A 34 7.30 -9.52 -1.08
N ILE A 35 7.46 -8.19 -1.14
CA ILE A 35 7.57 -7.34 0.05
C ILE A 35 6.33 -7.49 0.93
N PHE A 36 5.13 -7.46 0.35
CA PHE A 36 3.88 -7.65 1.06
C PHE A 36 3.79 -9.04 1.73
N ALA A 37 4.25 -10.09 1.04
CA ALA A 37 4.27 -11.44 1.58
C ALA A 37 5.24 -11.56 2.77
N ASP A 38 6.41 -10.93 2.69
CA ASP A 38 7.40 -10.95 3.78
C ASP A 38 6.90 -10.16 4.99
N LEU A 39 6.33 -8.97 4.77
CA LEU A 39 5.63 -8.21 5.82
C LEU A 39 4.51 -9.02 6.48
N SER A 40 3.74 -9.78 5.69
CA SER A 40 2.64 -10.60 6.21
C SER A 40 3.14 -11.81 7.02
N LYS A 41 4.35 -12.31 6.75
CA LYS A 41 4.98 -13.37 7.57
C LYS A 41 5.51 -12.81 8.88
N GLU A 42 6.18 -11.66 8.84
CA GLU A 42 6.73 -11.00 10.04
C GLU A 42 5.63 -10.47 10.97
N HIS A 43 4.54 -10.00 10.37
CA HIS A 43 3.41 -9.41 11.07
C HIS A 43 2.10 -10.13 10.65
N PRO A 44 1.77 -11.28 11.27
CA PRO A 44 0.63 -12.10 10.89
C PRO A 44 -0.73 -11.38 11.07
N VAL A 45 -0.79 -10.38 11.94
CA VAL A 45 -1.98 -9.55 12.16
C VAL A 45 -1.88 -8.29 11.30
N LYS A 46 -2.49 -8.32 10.11
CA LYS A 46 -2.40 -7.22 9.13
C LYS A 46 -3.05 -5.90 9.58
N ARG A 47 -4.04 -5.97 10.47
CA ARG A 47 -4.69 -4.79 11.08
C ARG A 47 -4.03 -4.32 12.38
N SER A 48 -2.79 -4.73 12.63
CA SER A 48 -2.03 -4.27 13.80
C SER A 48 -1.34 -2.94 13.53
N GLU A 49 -1.09 -2.16 14.60
CA GLU A 49 -0.28 -0.95 14.52
C GLU A 49 1.13 -1.23 13.99
N GLN A 50 1.68 -2.40 14.33
CA GLN A 50 3.00 -2.84 13.86
C GLN A 50 3.03 -3.03 12.35
N PHE A 51 2.01 -3.71 11.79
CA PHE A 51 1.87 -3.87 10.33
C PHE A 51 1.72 -2.51 9.63
N GLY A 52 0.91 -1.60 10.20
CA GLY A 52 0.74 -0.25 9.66
C GLY A 52 2.04 0.56 9.65
N ARG A 53 2.87 0.44 10.69
CA ARG A 53 4.21 1.06 10.72
C ARG A 53 5.14 0.44 9.68
N ALA A 54 5.11 -0.88 9.54
CA ALA A 54 5.93 -1.59 8.58
C ALA A 54 5.54 -1.22 7.13
N LEU A 55 4.25 -1.10 6.82
CA LEU A 55 3.76 -0.56 5.55
C LEU A 55 4.27 0.86 5.27
N ASN A 56 4.19 1.76 6.25
CA ASN A 56 4.71 3.13 6.07
C ASN A 56 6.22 3.12 5.77
N ARG A 57 6.97 2.23 6.43
CA ARG A 57 8.41 2.11 6.22
C ARG A 57 8.77 1.69 4.78
N VAL A 58 7.89 0.95 4.09
CA VAL A 58 8.10 0.61 2.68
C VAL A 58 8.21 1.87 1.81
N PHE A 59 7.45 2.92 2.13
CA PHE A 59 7.55 4.20 1.41
C PHE A 59 8.91 4.86 1.63
N ASP A 60 9.46 4.77 2.84
CA ASP A 60 10.78 5.31 3.17
C ASP A 60 11.91 4.49 2.49
N ASP A 61 11.79 3.16 2.50
CA ASP A 61 12.85 2.25 2.04
C ASP A 61 12.85 2.03 0.51
N PHE A 62 11.68 2.00 -0.12
CA PHE A 62 11.51 1.65 -1.54
C PHE A 62 10.88 2.77 -2.40
N GLY A 63 10.48 3.88 -1.77
CA GLY A 63 9.88 5.04 -2.44
C GLY A 63 8.37 4.91 -2.70
N ASP A 64 7.79 6.02 -3.17
CA ASP A 64 6.34 6.19 -3.30
C ASP A 64 5.68 5.16 -4.23
N THR A 65 6.35 4.81 -5.34
CA THR A 65 5.80 3.86 -6.33
C THR A 65 5.67 2.46 -5.74
N LEU A 66 6.75 1.89 -5.21
CA LEU A 66 6.71 0.54 -4.60
C LEU A 66 5.87 0.52 -3.32
N GLY A 67 5.96 1.55 -2.48
CA GLY A 67 5.08 1.69 -1.31
C GLY A 67 3.60 1.71 -1.68
N GLY A 68 3.24 2.45 -2.73
CA GLY A 68 1.88 2.51 -3.27
C GLY A 68 1.40 1.15 -3.77
N LEU A 69 2.26 0.40 -4.47
CA LEU A 69 1.96 -0.95 -4.95
C LEU A 69 1.72 -1.93 -3.78
N VAL A 70 2.56 -1.89 -2.76
CA VAL A 70 2.41 -2.74 -1.56
C VAL A 70 1.12 -2.40 -0.81
N MET A 71 0.73 -1.12 -0.74
CA MET A 71 -0.57 -0.72 -0.20
C MET A 71 -1.76 -1.23 -1.01
N VAL A 72 -1.63 -1.27 -2.34
CA VAL A 72 -2.67 -1.86 -3.21
C VAL A 72 -2.78 -3.37 -2.97
N GLU A 73 -1.66 -4.09 -2.82
CA GLU A 73 -1.68 -5.52 -2.47
C GLU A 73 -2.30 -5.77 -1.09
N PHE A 74 -2.02 -4.92 -0.10
CA PHE A 74 -2.70 -4.97 1.19
C PHE A 74 -4.22 -4.77 1.05
N ALA A 75 -4.66 -3.76 0.30
CA ALA A 75 -6.08 -3.51 0.09
C ALA A 75 -6.79 -4.63 -0.67
N LYS A 76 -6.10 -5.30 -1.60
CA LYS A 76 -6.58 -6.54 -2.26
C LYS A 76 -6.75 -7.66 -1.24
N SER A 77 -5.75 -7.90 -0.39
CA SER A 77 -5.83 -8.91 0.66
C SER A 77 -6.96 -8.66 1.66
N GLU A 78 -7.32 -7.41 1.91
CA GLU A 78 -8.40 -7.03 2.82
C GLU A 78 -9.79 -7.00 2.14
N GLY A 79 -9.86 -7.24 0.83
CA GLY A 79 -11.11 -7.21 0.06
C GLY A 79 -11.66 -5.79 -0.19
N VAL A 80 -10.85 -4.75 0.05
CA VAL A 80 -11.22 -3.34 -0.16
C VAL A 80 -10.91 -2.90 -1.60
N TYR A 81 -9.98 -3.56 -2.27
CA TYR A 81 -9.67 -3.36 -3.68
C TYR A 81 -10.51 -4.31 -4.55
N ARG A 82 -11.54 -3.78 -5.21
CA ARG A 82 -12.24 -4.47 -6.30
C ARG A 82 -11.65 -3.98 -7.62
N THR A 83 -10.99 -4.90 -8.34
CA THR A 83 -10.57 -4.73 -9.74
C THR A 83 -11.76 -4.49 -10.64
#